data_AF-A0A925H1E0-F1
#
_entry.id   AF-A0A925H1E0-F1
#
_cell.length_a   1.000
_cell.length_b   1.000
_cell.length_c   1.000
_cell.angle_alpha   90.00
_cell.angle_beta   90.00
_cell.angle_gamma   90.00
#
_symmetry.space_group_name_H-M   'P 1'
#
loop_
_entity.id
_entity.type
_entity.pdbx_description
1 polymer ?
#
loop_
_entity_poly.entity_id
_entity_poly.type
_entity_poly.pdbx_seq_one_letter_code
_entity_poly.pdbx_strand_id
1 'polypeptide(L)' 'MTLRILSLFDEMGKDSLDLHELFEAGGNDPDARRAVFDSVETLVKWSLLEERGNDFYALTDAGRSAAEKGKEELKRGG' A
#
# COMPACT_ATOMS: atom_id res chain seq x y z
N MET A 1 -3.48 -7.54 -4.89
CA MET A 1 -3.27 -6.09 -5.11
C MET A 1 -2.76 -5.39 -3.85
N THR A 2 -3.31 -5.66 -2.67
CA THR A 2 -2.91 -5.04 -1.38
C THR A 2 -1.42 -5.10 -1.05
N LEU A 3 -0.75 -6.23 -1.32
CA LEU A 3 0.71 -6.36 -1.13
C LEU A 3 1.54 -5.45 -2.04
N ARG A 4 0.98 -5.05 -3.20
CA ARG A 4 1.65 -4.17 -4.14
C ARG A 4 1.69 -2.73 -3.64
N ILE A 5 0.62 -2.28 -2.95
CA ILE A 5 0.61 -1.00 -2.24
C ILE A 5 1.69 -0.98 -1.16
N LEU A 6 1.72 -2.00 -0.30
CA LEU A 6 2.75 -2.11 0.74
C LEU A 6 4.19 -2.13 0.16
N SER A 7 4.37 -2.77 -0.99
CA SER A 7 5.66 -2.79 -1.69
C SER A 7 6.04 -1.42 -2.28
N LEU A 8 5.06 -0.59 -2.67
CA LEU A 8 5.32 0.77 -3.18
C LEU A 8 5.89 1.69 -2.09
N PHE A 9 5.41 1.58 -0.85
CA PHE A 9 6.00 2.32 0.28
C PHE A 9 7.49 1.98 0.47
N ASP A 10 7.82 0.70 0.37
CA ASP A 10 9.20 0.20 0.47
C ASP A 10 10.06 0.59 -0.75
N GLU A 11 9.51 0.49 -1.96
CA GLU A 11 10.20 0.83 -3.21
C GLU A 11 10.49 2.34 -3.31
N MET A 12 9.58 3.19 -2.81
CA MET A 12 9.80 4.63 -2.69
C MET A 12 10.65 5.00 -1.46
N GLY A 13 10.92 4.06 -0.55
CA GLY A 13 11.68 4.30 0.68
C GLY A 13 11.02 5.33 1.61
N LYS A 14 9.69 5.45 1.55
CA LYS A 14 8.90 6.42 2.34
C LYS A 14 7.95 5.66 3.25
N ASP A 15 7.97 6.00 4.54
CA ASP A 15 6.98 5.50 5.51
C ASP A 15 5.59 6.14 5.35
N SER A 16 5.48 7.20 4.54
CA SER A 16 4.23 7.90 4.28
C SER A 16 4.15 8.32 2.82
N LEU A 17 3.02 8.03 2.19
CA LEU A 17 2.71 8.40 0.81
C LEU A 17 1.35 9.08 0.77
N ASP A 18 1.22 10.03 -0.12
CA ASP A 18 -0.08 10.56 -0.46
C ASP A 18 -0.79 9.64 -1.47
N LEU A 19 -2.11 9.70 -1.45
CA LEU A 19 -2.98 8.90 -2.31
C LEU A 19 -2.73 9.19 -3.79
N HIS A 20 -2.27 10.40 -4.13
CA HIS A 20 -1.94 10.79 -5.49
C HIS A 20 -0.70 10.06 -6.00
N GLU A 21 0.37 10.00 -5.20
CA GLU A 21 1.58 9.21 -5.47
C GLU A 21 1.24 7.71 -5.60
N LEU A 22 0.36 7.19 -4.74
CA LEU A 22 -0.11 5.80 -4.82
C LEU A 22 -0.88 5.51 -6.12
N PHE A 23 -1.70 6.45 -6.59
CA PHE A 23 -2.38 6.33 -7.88
C PHE A 23 -1.42 6.42 -9.05
N GLU A 24 -0.47 7.37 -9.03
CA GLU A 24 0.52 7.52 -10.09
C GLU A 24 1.38 6.26 -10.23
N ALA A 25 1.79 5.67 -9.11
CA ALA A 25 2.59 4.45 -9.10
C ALA A 25 1.77 3.16 -9.31
N GLY A 26 0.50 3.16 -8.92
CA GLY A 26 -0.43 2.04 -9.11
C GLY A 26 -1.00 1.93 -10.52
N GLY A 27 -1.00 3.04 -11.28
CA GLY A 27 -1.45 3.10 -12.67
C GLY A 27 -2.45 4.23 -12.90
N ASN A 28 -2.34 4.89 -14.06
CA ASN A 28 -3.13 6.07 -14.37
C ASN A 28 -4.57 5.77 -14.87
N ASP A 29 -4.92 4.49 -15.00
CA ASP A 29 -6.25 4.06 -15.43
C ASP A 29 -7.30 4.17 -14.30
N PRO A 30 -8.57 4.47 -14.61
CA PRO A 30 -9.64 4.58 -13.60
C PRO A 30 -9.84 3.28 -12.80
N ASP A 31 -9.72 2.12 -13.44
CA ASP A 31 -9.76 0.82 -12.76
C ASP A 31 -8.56 0.60 -11.84
N ALA A 32 -7.36 1.05 -12.25
CA ALA A 32 -6.15 0.95 -11.44
C ALA A 32 -6.26 1.82 -10.18
N ARG A 33 -6.73 3.07 -10.32
CA ARG A 33 -7.01 3.95 -9.18
C ARG A 33 -8.02 3.35 -8.22
N ARG A 34 -9.09 2.74 -8.74
CA ARG A 34 -10.08 2.07 -7.89
C ARG A 34 -9.49 0.90 -7.11
N ALA A 35 -8.65 0.08 -7.75
CA ALA A 35 -7.98 -1.04 -7.11
C ALA A 35 -6.97 -0.58 -6.03
N VAL A 36 -6.27 0.54 -6.25
CA VAL A 36 -5.40 1.17 -5.26
C VAL A 36 -6.22 1.65 -4.06
N PHE A 37 -7.32 2.36 -4.30
CA PHE A 37 -8.18 2.88 -3.24
C PHE A 37 -8.78 1.77 -2.38
N ASP A 38 -9.35 0.74 -3.00
CA ASP A 38 -9.89 -0.45 -2.31
C ASP A 38 -8.83 -1.16 -1.46
N SER A 39 -7.60 -1.23 -1.98
CA SER A 39 -6.47 -1.79 -1.26
C SER A 39 -6.07 -0.94 -0.05
N VAL A 40 -6.00 0.38 -0.21
CA VAL A 40 -5.68 1.31 0.88
C VAL A 40 -6.74 1.23 1.98
N GLU A 41 -8.03 1.28 1.64
CA GLU A 41 -9.12 1.15 2.61
C GLU A 41 -9.04 -0.18 3.38
N THR A 42 -8.74 -1.28 2.68
CA THR A 42 -8.55 -2.59 3.32
C THR A 42 -7.37 -2.57 4.30
N LEU A 43 -6.25 -1.97 3.93
CA LEU A 43 -5.07 -1.85 4.78
C LEU A 43 -5.32 -0.94 5.99
N VAL A 44 -6.07 0.15 5.83
CA VAL A 44 -6.49 1.02 6.95
C VAL A 44 -7.40 0.26 7.90
N LYS A 45 -8.37 -0.49 7.36
CA LYS A 45 -9.28 -1.33 8.15
C LYS A 45 -8.55 -2.43 8.94
N TRP A 46 -7.42 -2.90 8.42
CA TRP A 46 -6.56 -3.87 9.11
C TRP A 46 -5.52 -3.23 10.03
N SER A 47 -5.56 -1.90 10.21
CA SER A 47 -4.57 -1.13 10.97
C SER A 47 -3.13 -1.33 10.47
N LEU A 48 -2.99 -1.62 9.17
CA LEU A 48 -1.69 -1.71 8.48
C LEU A 48 -1.27 -0.34 7.93
N LEU A 49 -2.24 0.48 7.53
CA LEU A 49 -2.06 1.89 7.22
C LEU A 49 -2.79 2.76 8.25
N GLU A 50 -2.22 3.93 8.53
CA GLU A 50 -2.81 4.97 9.37
C GLU A 50 -3.08 6.20 8.50
N GLU A 51 -4.33 6.66 8.46
CA GLU A 51 -4.69 7.92 7.81
C GLU A 51 -4.18 9.09 8.66
N ARG A 52 -3.23 9.86 8.13
CA ARG A 52 -2.62 11.03 8.79
C ARG A 52 -3.17 12.36 8.29
N GLY A 53 -4.00 12.34 7.23
CA GLY A 53 -4.65 13.49 6.63
C GLY A 53 -5.49 13.07 5.42
N ASN A 54 -6.30 13.99 4.89
CA ASN A 54 -7.34 13.74 3.88
C ASN A 54 -6.93 12.82 2.71
N ASP A 55 -5.65 12.86 2.31
CA ASP A 55 -5.07 11.98 1.30
C ASP A 55 -3.72 11.36 1.73
N PHE A 56 -3.32 11.50 3.00
CA PHE A 56 -2.02 11.03 3.49
C PHE A 56 -2.15 9.75 4.29
N TYR A 57 -1.43 8.72 3.87
CA TYR A 57 -1.39 7.42 4.54
C TYR A 57 0.03 7.10 5.00
N ALA A 58 0.16 6.70 6.27
CA ALA A 58 1.41 6.27 6.87
C ALA A 58 1.40 4.76 7.10
N LEU A 59 2.52 4.11 6.77
CA LEU A 59 2.76 2.71 7.03
C LEU A 59 2.98 2.50 8.52
N THR A 60 2.16 1.63 9.11
CA THR A 60 2.34 1.22 10.51
C THR A 60 3.40 0.12 10.62
N ASP A 61 3.83 -0.16 11.84
CA ASP A 61 4.75 -1.27 12.11
C ASP A 61 4.17 -2.63 11.67
N ALA A 62 2.86 -2.82 11.86
CA ALA A 62 2.14 -3.98 11.37
C ALA A 62 2.11 -4.03 9.83
N GLY A 63 1.93 -2.89 9.18
CA GLY A 63 2.00 -2.74 7.72
C GLY A 63 3.37 -3.12 7.15
N ARG A 64 4.46 -2.69 7.80
CA ARG A 64 5.83 -3.09 7.44
C ARG A 64 6.03 -4.60 7.53
N SER A 65 5.64 -5.21 8.66
CA SER A 65 5.71 -6.66 8.82
C SER A 65 4.86 -7.41 7.79
N ALA A 66 3.68 -6.90 7.44
CA ALA A 66 2.82 -7.49 6.42
C ALA A 66 3.42 -7.35 5.00
N ALA A 67 4.10 -6.23 4.72
CA ALA A 67 4.82 -6.01 3.46
C ALA A 67 5.93 -7.05 3.27
N GLU A 68 6.74 -7.26 4.32
CA GLU A 68 7.80 -8.27 4.32
C GLU A 68 7.26 -9.69 4.18
N LYS A 69 6.21 -10.04 4.94
CA LYS A 69 5.57 -11.36 4.83
C LYS A 69 4.92 -11.58 3.47
N GLY A 70 4.30 -10.56 2.89
CA GLY A 70 3.73 -10.62 1.56
C GLY A 70 4.77 -10.86 0.46
N LYS A 71 5.98 -10.29 0.62
CA LYS A 71 7.12 -10.57 -0.26
C LYS A 71 7.63 -12.01 -0.10
N GLU A 72 7.58 -12.58 1.11
CA GLU A 72 7.95 -13.99 1.33
C GLU A 72 6.95 -14.98 0.73
N GLU A 73 5.65 -14.74 0.87
CA GLU A 73 4.59 -15.59 0.31
C GLU A 73 4.64 -15.59 -1.23
N LEU A 74 4.94 -14.44 -1.85
CA LEU A 74 5.12 -14.34 -3.31
C LEU A 74 6.39 -15.05 -3.81
N LYS A 75 7.43 -15.16 -2.98
CA LYS A 75 8.69 -15.87 -3.31
C LYS A 75 8.61 -17.39 -3.12
N ARG A 76 7.69 -17.89 -2.30
CA ARG A 76 7.52 -19.34 -2.04
C ARG A 76 6.51 -20.03 -2.96
N GLY A 77 5.73 -19.27 -3.73
CA GLY A 77 4.69 -19.79 -4.64
C GLY A 77 4.98 -19.57 -6.13
N GLY A 78 6.26 -19.51 -6.53
CA GLY A 78 6.70 -19.39 -7.93
C GLY A 78 7.19 -20.71 -8.49
#